data_AF-A0A4Q4SFZ6-F1
#
_entry.id   AF-A0A4Q4SFZ6-F1
#
_cell.length_a   1.000
_cell.length_b   1.000
_cell.length_c   1.000
_cell.angle_alpha   90.00
_cell.angle_beta   90.00
_cell.angle_gamma   90.00
#
_symmetry.space_group_name_H-M   'P 1'
#
loop_
_entity.id
_entity.type
_entity.pdbx_description
1 polymer ?
#
loop_
_entity_poly.entity_id
_entity_poly.type
_entity_poly.pdbx_seq_one_letter_code
_entity_poly.pdbx_strand_id
1 'polypeptide(L)'
;MSLYTAPLTTTKGEEAKTTPKRLLQTFQEVQAWQRDNEYLRNHYRSTTGSYRECLKSLSYLHNQTGNIYTHLIGAVVILSYGIYAYNSVSARYVTADINDLLAFGVFIGSAVACFGISATFHMFGNHSSAVYHTWLQLDLYGIFILIVGTVYSGTYYGFYCERQYWMLYSVGITTIVTGAATLCSIPRFRTPKWRWARATLFCAIGWSGAVPMTHAAQSFGIEQADKQMGWWLMICEGLCYITGAFIYAVST
;
A
#
# COMPACT_ATOMS: atom_id res chain seq x y z
N MET A 1 -36.79 62.49 26.77
CA MET A 1 -35.78 61.79 25.95
C MET A 1 -35.42 60.52 26.69
N SER A 2 -36.18 59.45 26.45
CA SER A 2 -36.17 58.21 27.23
C SER A 2 -35.25 57.19 26.56
N LEU A 3 -34.27 56.69 27.31
CA LEU A 3 -33.37 55.61 26.92
C LEU A 3 -34.11 54.28 27.12
N TYR A 4 -34.61 53.68 26.04
CA TYR A 4 -35.12 52.31 26.05
C TYR A 4 -34.00 51.34 25.67
N THR A 5 -33.59 50.54 26.66
CA THR A 5 -32.76 49.35 26.51
C THR A 5 -33.56 48.23 25.86
N ALA A 6 -33.06 47.66 24.76
CA ALA A 6 -33.64 46.48 24.13
C ALA A 6 -33.18 45.20 24.85
N PRO A 7 -34.03 44.16 25.01
CA PRO A 7 -33.65 42.94 25.71
C PRO A 7 -32.83 42.00 24.81
N LEU A 8 -31.79 41.41 25.40
CA LEU A 8 -31.06 40.26 24.84
C LEU A 8 -31.99 39.03 24.82
N THR A 9 -32.48 38.65 23.65
CA THR A 9 -33.11 37.35 23.42
C THR A 9 -32.06 36.25 23.52
N THR A 10 -32.07 35.53 24.64
CA THR A 10 -31.37 34.26 24.80
C THR A 10 -32.14 33.18 24.05
N THR A 11 -31.73 32.88 22.81
CA THR A 11 -32.15 31.64 22.15
C THR A 11 -31.56 30.47 22.90
N LYS A 12 -32.39 29.76 23.68
CA LYS A 12 -32.08 28.42 24.18
C LYS A 12 -31.67 27.57 22.99
N GLY A 13 -30.42 27.13 22.97
CA GLY A 13 -29.95 26.15 22.00
C GLY A 13 -30.83 24.92 22.12
N GLU A 14 -31.53 24.58 21.04
CA GLU A 14 -32.06 23.23 20.86
C GLU A 14 -30.86 22.29 20.94
N GLU A 15 -30.76 21.53 22.03
CA GLU A 15 -29.94 20.34 22.07
C GLU A 15 -30.42 19.42 20.94
N ALA A 16 -29.68 19.42 19.84
CA ALA A 16 -29.89 18.50 18.74
C ALA A 16 -29.85 17.09 19.32
N LYS A 17 -31.02 16.43 19.38
CA LYS A 17 -31.13 15.01 19.70
C LYS A 17 -30.18 14.26 18.77
N THR A 18 -29.07 13.78 19.31
CA THR A 18 -28.09 12.98 18.58
C THR A 18 -28.71 11.62 18.33
N THR A 19 -29.37 11.49 17.18
CA THR A 19 -29.84 10.20 16.69
C THR A 19 -28.66 9.22 16.73
N PRO A 20 -28.81 8.02 17.32
CA PRO A 20 -27.72 7.06 17.40
C PRO A 20 -27.20 6.78 15.99
N LYS A 21 -25.91 7.03 15.77
CA LYS A 21 -25.28 6.78 14.47
C LYS A 21 -25.39 5.29 14.17
N ARG A 22 -26.06 4.97 13.06
CA ARG A 22 -26.11 3.60 12.54
C ARG A 22 -24.68 3.08 12.32
N LEU A 23 -24.49 1.78 12.55
CA LEU A 23 -23.21 1.12 12.33
C LEU A 23 -22.72 1.29 10.88
N LEU A 24 -23.66 1.11 9.94
CA LEU A 24 -23.43 1.26 8.50
C LEU A 24 -24.25 2.43 7.94
N GLN A 25 -23.63 3.16 7.03
CA GLN A 25 -24.14 4.39 6.41
C GLN A 25 -24.09 4.29 4.88
N THR A 26 -24.85 5.15 4.20
CA THR A 26 -24.77 5.35 2.75
C THR A 26 -23.63 6.30 2.37
N PHE A 27 -23.27 6.34 1.09
CA PHE A 27 -22.24 7.25 0.55
C PHE A 27 -22.54 8.73 0.87
N GLN A 28 -23.81 9.13 0.85
CA GLN A 28 -24.24 10.50 1.13
C GLN A 28 -24.20 10.84 2.62
N GLU A 29 -24.28 9.83 3.50
CA GLU A 29 -24.31 9.99 4.95
C GLU A 29 -22.92 10.04 5.60
N VAL A 30 -21.91 9.44 4.95
CA VAL A 30 -20.54 9.47 5.47
C VAL A 30 -19.87 10.82 5.25
N GLN A 31 -18.81 11.04 6.03
CA GLN A 31 -17.98 12.23 5.94
C GLN A 31 -17.33 12.35 4.57
N ALA A 32 -17.09 13.58 4.11
CA ALA A 32 -16.52 13.84 2.77
C ALA A 32 -15.17 13.15 2.54
N TRP A 33 -14.32 13.03 3.58
CA TRP A 33 -13.02 12.35 3.48
C TRP A 33 -13.12 10.83 3.35
N GLN A 34 -14.29 10.23 3.63
CA GLN A 34 -14.57 8.80 3.43
C GLN A 34 -15.17 8.50 2.04
N ARG A 35 -15.53 9.53 1.27
CA ARG A 35 -16.17 9.39 -0.05
C ARG A 35 -15.10 9.22 -1.14
N ASP A 36 -14.52 8.02 -1.17
CA ASP A 36 -13.45 7.64 -2.08
C ASP A 36 -13.93 7.17 -3.45
N ASN A 37 -15.08 6.49 -3.51
CA ASN A 37 -15.63 5.88 -4.71
C ASN A 37 -17.16 6.05 -4.78
N GLU A 38 -17.64 6.84 -5.75
CA GLU A 38 -19.08 7.12 -5.90
C GLU A 38 -19.92 5.92 -6.38
N TYR A 39 -19.28 4.89 -6.95
CA TYR A 39 -19.95 3.66 -7.36
C TYR A 39 -20.33 2.78 -6.16
N LEU A 40 -19.64 2.93 -5.02
CA LEU A 40 -19.98 2.28 -3.77
C LEU A 40 -21.06 3.12 -3.06
N ARG A 41 -22.30 2.65 -3.06
CA ARG A 41 -23.44 3.44 -2.56
C ARG A 41 -23.75 3.25 -1.08
N ASN A 42 -23.45 2.07 -0.53
CA ASN A 42 -23.94 1.61 0.78
C ASN A 42 -22.84 0.89 1.59
N HIS A 43 -23.16 0.55 2.85
CA HIS A 43 -22.33 -0.26 3.75
C HIS A 43 -20.98 0.39 4.14
N TYR A 44 -20.94 1.73 4.20
CA TYR A 44 -19.81 2.42 4.78
C TYR A 44 -19.86 2.37 6.30
N ARG A 45 -18.70 2.19 6.95
CA ARG A 45 -18.62 2.29 8.41
C ARG A 45 -18.73 3.73 8.87
N SER A 46 -19.50 3.96 9.93
CA SER A 46 -19.56 5.26 10.59
C SER A 46 -18.24 5.63 11.25
N THR A 47 -18.00 6.94 11.40
CA THR A 47 -16.80 7.46 12.07
C THR A 47 -16.82 7.11 13.55
N THR A 48 -15.78 6.45 14.06
CA THR A 48 -15.75 5.92 15.43
C THR A 48 -14.96 6.76 16.43
N GLY A 49 -13.90 7.46 15.98
CA GLY A 49 -12.94 8.12 16.88
C GLY A 49 -12.20 7.17 17.83
N SER A 50 -12.26 5.85 17.59
CA SER A 50 -11.71 4.82 18.49
C SER A 50 -11.15 3.64 17.73
N TYR A 51 -9.87 3.35 17.90
CA TYR A 51 -9.20 2.16 17.34
C TYR A 51 -9.88 0.86 17.78
N ARG A 52 -10.34 0.79 19.04
CA ARG A 52 -11.06 -0.38 19.56
C ARG A 52 -12.36 -0.63 18.81
N GLU A 53 -13.11 0.43 18.50
CA GLU A 53 -14.34 0.29 17.71
C GLU A 53 -14.03 -0.04 16.23
N CYS A 54 -12.92 0.46 15.68
CA CYS A 54 -12.45 0.03 14.36
C CYS A 54 -12.10 -1.47 14.34
N LEU A 55 -11.46 -2.00 15.37
CA LEU A 55 -11.13 -3.43 15.48
C LEU A 55 -12.38 -4.33 15.49
N LYS A 56 -13.48 -3.87 16.10
CA LYS A 56 -14.76 -4.59 16.05
C LYS A 56 -15.31 -4.73 14.61
N SER A 57 -14.84 -3.93 13.65
CA SER A 57 -15.27 -4.08 12.25
C SER A 57 -14.81 -5.36 11.58
N LEU A 58 -13.83 -6.07 12.17
CA LEU A 58 -13.44 -7.40 11.71
C LEU A 58 -14.56 -8.44 11.86
N SER A 59 -15.57 -8.20 12.72
CA SER A 59 -16.65 -9.17 12.96
C SER A 59 -17.93 -8.92 12.16
N TYR A 60 -17.97 -7.95 11.25
CA TYR A 60 -19.15 -7.70 10.41
C TYR A 60 -18.78 -7.25 8.99
N LEU A 61 -19.71 -7.41 8.05
CA LEU A 61 -19.50 -7.07 6.64
C LEU A 61 -19.71 -5.57 6.39
N HIS A 62 -18.77 -4.96 5.66
CA HIS A 62 -18.80 -3.56 5.23
C HIS A 62 -17.98 -3.38 3.94
N ASN A 63 -18.03 -2.19 3.35
CA ASN A 63 -17.37 -1.87 2.07
C ASN A 63 -15.83 -2.00 2.05
N GLN A 64 -15.19 -2.28 3.18
CA GLN A 64 -13.74 -2.42 3.32
C GLN A 64 -13.34 -3.82 3.82
N THR A 65 -14.30 -4.73 4.07
CA THR A 65 -14.02 -6.07 4.58
C THR A 65 -13.09 -6.84 3.63
N GLY A 66 -13.38 -6.81 2.32
CA GLY A 66 -12.52 -7.43 1.31
C GLY A 66 -11.07 -6.93 1.39
N ASN A 67 -10.88 -5.60 1.35
CA ASN A 67 -9.56 -4.98 1.41
C ASN A 67 -8.78 -5.34 2.69
N ILE A 68 -9.45 -5.44 3.84
CA ILE A 68 -8.78 -5.87 5.08
C ILE A 68 -8.31 -7.32 4.96
N TYR A 69 -9.21 -8.25 4.61
CA TYR A 69 -8.91 -9.67 4.67
C TYR A 69 -7.97 -10.12 3.55
N THR A 70 -8.07 -9.58 2.34
CA THR A 70 -7.13 -9.93 1.26
C THR A 70 -5.69 -9.58 1.63
N HIS A 71 -5.47 -8.40 2.20
CA HIS A 71 -4.14 -7.97 2.62
C HIS A 71 -3.67 -8.68 3.90
N LEU A 72 -4.54 -8.86 4.90
CA LEU A 72 -4.17 -9.53 6.16
C LEU A 72 -3.81 -11.00 5.93
N ILE A 73 -4.64 -11.73 5.18
CA ILE A 73 -4.36 -13.12 4.82
C ILE A 73 -3.10 -13.19 3.95
N GLY A 74 -2.96 -12.28 2.98
CA GLY A 74 -1.75 -12.19 2.16
C GLY A 74 -0.48 -12.02 3.00
N ALA A 75 -0.46 -11.11 3.98
CA ALA A 75 0.67 -10.92 4.89
C ALA A 75 1.02 -12.21 5.67
N VAL A 76 0.02 -12.92 6.19
CA VAL A 76 0.22 -14.19 6.92
C VAL A 76 0.77 -15.28 6.01
N VAL A 77 0.23 -15.40 4.80
CA VAL A 77 0.69 -16.39 3.81
C VAL A 77 2.13 -16.11 3.41
N ILE A 78 2.48 -14.87 3.11
CA ILE A 78 3.86 -14.46 2.73
C ILE A 78 4.83 -14.74 3.87
N LEU A 79 4.48 -14.38 5.11
CA LEU A 79 5.35 -14.64 6.27
C LEU A 79 5.54 -16.14 6.49
N SER A 80 4.45 -16.91 6.42
CA SER A 80 4.47 -18.37 6.61
C SER A 80 5.30 -19.05 5.52
N TYR A 81 5.14 -18.62 4.26
CA TYR A 81 5.96 -19.07 3.14
C TYR A 81 7.43 -18.70 3.33
N GLY A 82 7.72 -17.47 3.77
CA GLY A 82 9.09 -17.01 4.04
C GLY A 82 9.81 -17.88 5.08
N ILE A 83 9.13 -18.20 6.19
CA ILE A 83 9.65 -19.08 7.25
C ILE A 83 9.86 -20.50 6.70
N TYR A 84 8.88 -21.03 5.96
CA TYR A 84 8.98 -22.35 5.34
C TYR A 84 10.16 -22.44 4.36
N ALA A 85 10.30 -21.45 3.47
CA ALA A 85 11.35 -21.38 2.48
C ALA A 85 12.73 -21.26 3.15
N TYR A 86 12.87 -20.40 4.16
CA TYR A 86 14.10 -20.31 4.96
C TYR A 86 14.49 -21.66 5.55
N ASN A 87 13.56 -22.36 6.23
CA ASN A 87 13.84 -23.67 6.83
C ASN A 87 14.17 -24.75 5.78
N SER A 88 13.56 -24.68 4.60
CA SER A 88 13.77 -25.66 3.52
C SER A 88 15.10 -25.43 2.76
N VAL A 89 15.51 -24.17 2.61
CA VAL A 89 16.66 -23.76 1.80
C VAL A 89 17.93 -23.66 2.63
N SER A 90 17.86 -23.12 3.86
CA SER A 90 19.03 -22.92 4.74
C SER A 90 19.79 -24.22 5.04
N ALA A 91 19.08 -25.35 5.16
CA ALA A 91 19.71 -26.65 5.36
C ALA A 91 20.32 -27.27 4.09
N ARG A 92 19.93 -26.77 2.90
CA ARG A 92 20.28 -27.37 1.60
C ARG A 92 21.47 -26.70 0.92
N TYR A 93 21.69 -25.41 1.18
CA TYR A 93 22.75 -24.63 0.53
C TYR A 93 23.79 -24.16 1.55
N VAL A 94 24.81 -25.00 1.78
CA VAL A 94 25.93 -24.71 2.70
C VAL A 94 26.75 -23.49 2.26
N THR A 95 26.65 -23.11 0.98
CA THR A 95 27.30 -21.92 0.42
C THR A 95 26.55 -20.63 0.70
N ALA A 96 25.32 -20.68 1.22
CA ALA A 96 24.53 -19.49 1.52
C ALA A 96 25.15 -18.73 2.70
N ASP A 97 25.38 -17.43 2.52
CA ASP A 97 25.95 -16.56 3.54
C ASP A 97 24.89 -15.62 4.14
N ILE A 98 25.33 -14.72 5.02
CA ILE A 98 24.42 -13.75 5.64
C ILE A 98 23.82 -12.76 4.63
N ASN A 99 24.52 -12.45 3.53
CA ASN A 99 24.03 -11.53 2.52
C ASN A 99 22.89 -12.16 1.72
N ASP A 100 22.95 -13.47 1.45
CA ASP A 100 21.83 -14.23 0.89
C ASP A 100 20.60 -14.13 1.79
N LEU A 101 20.79 -14.37 3.09
CA LEU A 101 19.69 -14.31 4.06
C LEU A 101 19.10 -12.91 4.18
N LEU A 102 19.93 -11.87 4.10
CA LEU A 102 19.48 -10.47 4.10
C LEU A 102 18.71 -10.15 2.83
N ALA A 103 19.19 -10.53 1.65
CA ALA A 103 18.48 -10.29 0.39
C ALA A 103 17.11 -10.98 0.37
N PHE A 104 17.03 -12.23 0.81
CA PHE A 104 15.77 -12.95 0.97
C PHE A 104 14.85 -12.28 2.00
N GLY A 105 15.40 -11.96 3.18
CA GLY A 105 14.65 -11.35 4.28
C GLY A 105 14.12 -9.95 3.94
N VAL A 106 14.86 -9.16 3.15
CA VAL A 106 14.41 -7.85 2.65
C VAL A 106 13.17 -8.01 1.78
N PHE A 107 13.13 -8.98 0.87
CA PHE A 107 11.94 -9.23 0.05
C PHE A 107 10.75 -9.62 0.92
N ILE A 108 10.88 -10.69 1.73
CA ILE A 108 9.79 -11.17 2.58
C ILE A 108 9.31 -10.08 3.54
N GLY A 109 10.24 -9.39 4.21
CA GLY A 109 9.93 -8.32 5.15
C GLY A 109 9.22 -7.15 4.48
N SER A 110 9.66 -6.73 3.29
CA SER A 110 9.03 -5.65 2.53
C SER A 110 7.60 -5.99 2.08
N ALA A 111 7.37 -7.24 1.67
CA ALA A 111 6.06 -7.74 1.27
C ALA A 111 5.10 -7.84 2.46
N VAL A 112 5.55 -8.41 3.58
CA VAL A 112 4.77 -8.43 4.83
C VAL A 112 4.44 -7.02 5.30
N ALA A 113 5.40 -6.09 5.25
CA ALA A 113 5.17 -4.69 5.62
C ALA A 113 4.12 -4.03 4.72
N CYS A 114 4.24 -4.17 3.40
CA CYS A 114 3.28 -3.62 2.44
C CYS A 114 1.85 -4.11 2.71
N PHE A 115 1.68 -5.43 2.80
CA PHE A 115 0.35 -6.03 3.03
C PHE A 115 -0.18 -5.70 4.43
N GLY A 116 0.66 -5.77 5.46
CA GLY A 116 0.26 -5.49 6.84
C GLY A 116 -0.14 -4.02 7.06
N ILE A 117 0.62 -3.07 6.50
CA ILE A 117 0.28 -1.64 6.59
C ILE A 117 -1.03 -1.36 5.84
N SER A 118 -1.22 -1.96 4.67
CA SER A 118 -2.47 -1.82 3.89
C SER A 118 -3.69 -2.35 4.63
N ALA A 119 -3.61 -3.57 5.18
CA ALA A 119 -4.66 -4.14 6.02
C ALA A 119 -4.98 -3.23 7.21
N THR A 120 -3.95 -2.62 7.82
CA THR A 120 -4.11 -1.70 8.95
C THR A 120 -4.79 -0.39 8.55
N PHE A 121 -4.46 0.17 7.38
CA PHE A 121 -5.15 1.32 6.81
C PHE A 121 -6.63 1.04 6.61
N HIS A 122 -6.96 -0.05 5.91
CA HIS A 122 -8.35 -0.41 5.65
C HIS A 122 -9.11 -0.73 6.95
N MET A 123 -8.44 -1.29 7.96
CA MET A 123 -9.03 -1.55 9.26
C MET A 123 -9.35 -0.26 10.02
N PHE A 124 -8.43 0.71 10.05
CA PHE A 124 -8.57 1.95 10.82
C PHE A 124 -9.12 3.14 10.03
N GLY A 125 -9.44 2.95 8.75
CA GLY A 125 -9.89 3.99 7.84
C GLY A 125 -11.21 4.69 8.22
N ASN A 126 -11.97 4.22 9.21
CA ASN A 126 -13.15 4.91 9.72
C ASN A 126 -12.93 5.58 11.09
N HIS A 127 -11.69 5.72 11.56
CA HIS A 127 -11.40 6.33 12.86
C HIS A 127 -11.71 7.82 12.90
N SER A 128 -10.93 8.63 12.16
CA SER A 128 -11.08 10.08 12.04
C SER A 128 -10.35 10.56 10.79
N SER A 129 -10.64 11.78 10.31
CA SER A 129 -10.00 12.33 9.11
C SER A 129 -8.46 12.33 9.20
N ALA A 130 -7.91 12.75 10.35
CA ALA A 130 -6.46 12.75 10.57
C ALA A 130 -5.86 11.33 10.50
N VAL A 131 -6.47 10.37 11.21
CA VAL A 131 -6.00 8.97 11.22
C VAL A 131 -6.10 8.33 9.84
N TYR A 132 -7.20 8.58 9.11
CA TYR A 132 -7.37 8.13 7.73
C TYR A 132 -6.23 8.63 6.83
N HIS A 133 -5.95 9.93 6.85
CA HIS A 133 -4.91 10.52 5.99
C HIS A 133 -3.49 10.09 6.36
N THR A 134 -3.22 9.81 7.64
CA THR A 134 -1.94 9.25 8.09
C THR A 134 -1.78 7.81 7.60
N TRP A 135 -2.76 6.94 7.86
CA TRP A 135 -2.66 5.55 7.43
C TRP A 135 -2.69 5.39 5.91
N LEU A 136 -3.44 6.22 5.19
CA LEU A 136 -3.40 6.24 3.72
C LEU A 136 -1.99 6.59 3.20
N GLN A 137 -1.26 7.46 3.90
CA GLN A 137 0.11 7.79 3.53
C GLN A 137 1.07 6.64 3.84
N LEU A 138 0.90 5.97 4.98
CA LEU A 138 1.68 4.78 5.33
C LEU A 138 1.43 3.63 4.36
N ASP A 139 0.17 3.38 3.97
CA ASP A 139 -0.22 2.38 2.97
C ASP A 139 0.51 2.61 1.63
N LEU A 140 0.53 3.86 1.18
CA LEU A 140 1.30 4.27 0.01
C LEU A 140 2.82 4.06 0.17
N TYR A 141 3.37 4.26 1.36
CA TYR A 141 4.77 3.92 1.64
C TYR A 141 5.04 2.41 1.69
N GLY A 142 4.04 1.61 2.06
CA GLY A 142 4.12 0.15 1.98
C GLY A 142 4.46 -0.32 0.56
N ILE A 143 3.81 0.27 -0.46
CA ILE A 143 4.08 -0.01 -1.87
C ILE A 143 5.54 0.32 -2.23
N PHE A 144 6.05 1.47 -1.79
CA PHE A 144 7.44 1.88 -2.02
C PHE A 144 8.44 0.94 -1.37
N ILE A 145 8.19 0.53 -0.13
CA ILE A 145 9.04 -0.43 0.59
C ILE A 145 9.11 -1.75 -0.18
N LEU A 146 7.98 -2.25 -0.67
CA LEU A 146 7.91 -3.48 -1.47
C LEU A 146 8.68 -3.36 -2.79
N ILE A 147 8.53 -2.24 -3.52
CA ILE A 147 9.26 -2.01 -4.78
C ILE A 147 10.78 -2.07 -4.55
N VAL A 148 11.28 -1.33 -3.54
CA VAL A 148 12.71 -1.32 -3.22
C VAL A 148 13.18 -2.72 -2.81
N GLY A 149 12.43 -3.39 -1.94
CA GLY A 149 12.77 -4.74 -1.48
C GLY A 149 12.83 -5.77 -2.61
N THR A 150 11.89 -5.68 -3.56
CA THR A 150 11.82 -6.56 -4.73
C THR A 150 13.02 -6.35 -5.65
N VAL A 151 13.34 -5.12 -6.01
CA VAL A 151 14.49 -4.83 -6.88
C VAL A 151 15.81 -5.15 -6.18
N TYR A 152 15.94 -4.80 -4.89
CA TYR A 152 17.14 -5.12 -4.10
C TYR A 152 17.42 -6.63 -4.07
N SER A 153 16.40 -7.43 -3.72
CA SER A 153 16.52 -8.88 -3.60
C SER A 153 16.69 -9.56 -4.97
N GLY A 154 15.84 -9.20 -5.94
CA GLY A 154 15.89 -9.78 -7.28
C GLY A 154 17.22 -9.52 -7.99
N THR A 155 17.73 -8.28 -7.93
CA THR A 155 19.03 -7.95 -8.54
C THR A 155 20.22 -8.51 -7.76
N TYR A 156 20.08 -8.77 -6.46
CA TYR A 156 21.13 -9.41 -5.68
C TYR A 156 21.40 -10.82 -6.21
N TYR A 157 20.36 -11.62 -6.38
CA TYR A 157 20.52 -12.97 -6.95
C TYR A 157 20.78 -12.95 -8.45
N GLY A 158 20.16 -12.03 -9.19
CA GLY A 158 20.34 -11.89 -10.64
C GLY A 158 21.75 -11.49 -11.06
N PHE A 159 22.40 -10.63 -10.27
CA PHE A 159 23.76 -10.15 -10.52
C PHE A 159 24.71 -10.58 -9.40
N TYR A 160 24.53 -11.79 -8.89
CA TYR A 160 25.27 -12.30 -7.73
C TYR A 160 26.79 -12.16 -7.87
N CYS A 161 27.33 -12.54 -9.04
CA CYS A 161 28.75 -12.42 -9.37
C CYS A 161 29.16 -11.01 -9.82
N GLU A 162 28.20 -10.16 -10.20
CA GLU A 162 28.42 -8.86 -10.83
C GLU A 162 27.95 -7.73 -9.90
N ARG A 163 28.60 -7.62 -8.74
CA ARG A 163 28.23 -6.72 -7.63
C ARG A 163 27.96 -5.28 -8.07
N GLN A 164 28.69 -4.78 -9.06
CA GLN A 164 28.52 -3.45 -9.63
C GLN A 164 27.09 -3.20 -10.14
N TYR A 165 26.47 -4.18 -10.80
CA TYR A 165 25.12 -4.04 -11.34
C TYR A 165 24.06 -4.13 -10.26
N TRP A 166 24.25 -5.03 -9.29
CA TRP A 166 23.39 -5.05 -8.10
C TRP A 166 23.38 -3.69 -7.37
N MET A 167 24.56 -3.08 -7.16
CA MET A 167 24.66 -1.76 -6.53
C MET A 167 23.96 -0.68 -7.37
N LEU A 168 24.23 -0.65 -8.68
CA LEU A 168 23.63 0.32 -9.59
C LEU A 168 22.10 0.29 -9.51
N TYR A 169 21.49 -0.89 -9.63
CA TYR A 169 20.04 -1.02 -9.62
C TYR A 169 19.43 -0.80 -8.23
N SER A 170 20.05 -1.33 -7.18
CA SER A 170 19.56 -1.19 -5.80
C SER A 170 19.63 0.27 -5.31
N VAL A 171 20.72 0.97 -5.60
CA VAL A 171 20.85 2.41 -5.28
C VAL A 171 19.90 3.21 -6.16
N GLY A 172 19.86 2.94 -7.47
CA GLY A 172 19.00 3.65 -8.41
C GLY A 172 17.52 3.60 -8.03
N ILE A 173 16.99 2.40 -7.76
CA ILE A 173 15.58 2.27 -7.36
C ILE A 173 15.30 2.96 -6.02
N THR A 174 16.23 2.86 -5.07
CA THR A 174 16.09 3.50 -3.75
C THR A 174 16.02 5.02 -3.90
N THR A 175 16.87 5.61 -4.75
CA THR A 175 16.85 7.05 -5.04
C THR A 175 15.54 7.46 -5.72
N ILE A 176 15.11 6.73 -6.77
CA ILE A 176 13.87 7.02 -7.51
C ILE A 176 12.66 6.96 -6.56
N VAL A 177 12.55 5.89 -5.79
CA VAL A 177 11.44 5.66 -4.87
C VAL A 177 11.44 6.67 -3.73
N THR A 178 12.61 7.04 -3.19
CA THR A 178 12.71 8.10 -2.17
C THR A 178 12.21 9.44 -2.72
N GLY A 179 12.63 9.81 -3.94
CA GLY A 179 12.13 11.02 -4.61
C GLY A 179 10.61 10.98 -4.81
N ALA A 180 10.07 9.85 -5.27
CA ALA A 180 8.64 9.64 -5.42
C ALA A 180 7.88 9.75 -4.08
N ALA A 181 8.43 9.20 -3.00
CA ALA A 181 7.88 9.30 -1.66
C ALA A 181 7.85 10.73 -1.15
N THR A 182 8.94 11.50 -1.35
CA THR A 182 8.98 12.93 -1.02
C THR A 182 7.91 13.70 -1.81
N LEU A 183 7.77 13.46 -3.12
CA LEU A 183 6.74 14.11 -3.93
C LEU A 183 5.33 13.78 -3.44
N CYS A 184 5.06 12.51 -3.11
CA CYS A 184 3.76 12.06 -2.60
C CYS A 184 3.45 12.59 -1.20
N SER A 185 4.47 13.00 -0.43
CA SER A 185 4.32 13.62 0.88
C SER A 185 3.78 15.05 0.80
N ILE A 186 3.95 15.73 -0.34
CA ILE A 186 3.55 17.12 -0.52
C ILE A 186 2.01 17.21 -0.58
N PRO A 187 1.34 17.97 0.30
CA PRO A 187 -0.13 18.04 0.36
C PRO A 187 -0.80 18.37 -0.98
N ARG A 188 -0.17 19.26 -1.78
CA ARG A 188 -0.64 19.62 -3.13
C ARG A 188 -0.75 18.41 -4.05
N PHE A 189 0.24 17.51 -4.00
CA PHE A 189 0.33 16.32 -4.85
C PHE A 189 -0.64 15.21 -4.44
N ARG A 190 -1.24 15.31 -3.24
CA ARG A 190 -2.26 14.37 -2.73
C ARG A 190 -3.68 14.66 -3.21
N THR A 191 -3.91 15.83 -3.81
CA THR A 191 -5.25 16.20 -4.30
C THR A 191 -5.70 15.30 -5.46
N PRO A 192 -7.02 15.15 -5.70
CA PRO A 192 -7.55 14.34 -6.81
C PRO A 192 -7.02 14.76 -8.19
N LYS A 193 -6.69 16.05 -8.37
CA LYS A 193 -6.12 16.61 -9.61
C LYS A 193 -4.83 15.89 -10.06
N TRP A 194 -4.02 15.40 -9.12
CA TRP A 194 -2.74 14.72 -9.42
C TRP A 194 -2.84 13.20 -9.42
N ARG A 195 -4.06 12.64 -9.34
CA ARG A 195 -4.27 11.18 -9.25
C ARG A 195 -3.63 10.43 -10.42
N TRP A 196 -3.86 10.88 -11.64
CA TRP A 196 -3.26 10.28 -12.84
C TRP A 196 -1.74 10.36 -12.83
N ALA A 197 -1.17 11.50 -12.44
CA ALA A 197 0.27 11.65 -12.33
C ALA A 197 0.89 10.66 -11.31
N ARG A 198 0.24 10.47 -10.15
CA ARG A 198 0.68 9.47 -9.15
C ARG A 198 0.55 8.04 -9.69
N ALA A 199 -0.57 7.71 -10.34
CA ALA A 199 -0.77 6.39 -10.93
C ALA A 199 0.29 6.08 -12.00
N THR A 200 0.58 7.03 -12.89
CA THR A 200 1.65 6.91 -13.90
C THR A 200 3.02 6.79 -13.25
N LEU A 201 3.31 7.56 -12.20
CA LEU A 201 4.56 7.44 -11.44
C LEU A 201 4.74 6.04 -10.86
N PHE A 202 3.71 5.47 -10.23
CA PHE A 202 3.77 4.12 -9.67
C PHE A 202 3.93 3.05 -10.74
N CYS A 203 3.21 3.17 -11.86
CA CYS A 203 3.36 2.26 -12.99
C CYS A 203 4.77 2.31 -13.58
N ALA A 204 5.33 3.51 -13.75
CA ALA A 204 6.68 3.70 -14.28
C ALA A 204 7.76 3.14 -13.35
N ILE A 205 7.62 3.37 -12.03
CA ILE A 205 8.55 2.82 -11.04
C ILE A 205 8.44 1.29 -11.01
N GLY A 206 7.24 0.71 -10.99
CA GLY A 206 7.06 -0.74 -11.05
C GLY A 206 7.68 -1.34 -12.31
N TRP A 207 7.44 -0.72 -13.48
CA TRP A 207 7.99 -1.18 -14.76
C TRP A 207 9.52 -1.03 -14.87
N SER A 208 10.13 -0.18 -14.04
CA SER A 208 11.60 -0.03 -14.04
C SER A 208 12.33 -1.33 -13.70
N GLY A 209 11.66 -2.28 -13.02
CA GLY A 209 12.19 -3.64 -12.76
C GLY A 209 12.47 -4.45 -14.04
N ALA A 210 11.84 -4.11 -15.17
CA ALA A 210 12.13 -4.76 -16.45
C ALA A 210 13.55 -4.43 -16.97
N VAL A 211 14.14 -3.31 -16.55
CA VAL A 211 15.49 -2.89 -16.97
C VAL A 211 16.57 -3.85 -16.47
N PRO A 212 16.73 -4.12 -15.16
CA PRO A 212 17.73 -5.07 -14.69
C PRO A 212 17.51 -6.48 -15.22
N MET A 213 16.24 -6.91 -15.37
CA MET A 213 15.94 -8.23 -15.92
C MET A 213 16.38 -8.34 -17.38
N THR A 214 16.08 -7.32 -18.19
CA THR A 214 16.48 -7.32 -19.61
C THR A 214 17.98 -7.29 -19.75
N HIS A 215 18.65 -6.51 -18.92
CA HIS A 215 20.11 -6.50 -18.86
C HIS A 215 20.67 -7.89 -18.48
N ALA A 216 20.13 -8.57 -17.48
CA ALA A 216 20.55 -9.93 -17.12
C ALA A 216 20.34 -10.92 -18.28
N ALA A 217 19.20 -10.85 -18.97
CA ALA A 217 18.92 -11.69 -20.13
C ALA A 217 19.87 -11.44 -21.32
N GLN A 218 20.29 -10.18 -21.52
CA GLN A 218 21.26 -9.82 -22.56
C GLN A 218 22.69 -10.23 -22.19
N SER A 219 23.07 -10.11 -20.92
CA SER A 219 24.42 -10.40 -20.44
C SER A 219 24.68 -11.89 -20.21
N PHE A 220 23.68 -12.63 -19.69
CA PHE A 220 23.83 -14.03 -19.29
C PHE A 220 23.03 -15.01 -20.16
N GLY A 221 22.16 -14.50 -21.04
CA GLY A 221 21.20 -15.29 -21.81
C GLY A 221 19.88 -15.49 -21.06
N ILE A 222 18.78 -15.63 -21.81
CA ILE A 222 17.42 -15.77 -21.27
C ILE A 222 17.29 -16.99 -20.35
N GLU A 223 17.90 -18.14 -20.71
CA GLU A 223 17.80 -19.35 -19.90
C GLU A 223 18.41 -19.16 -18.50
N GLN A 224 19.55 -18.46 -18.42
CA GLN A 224 20.21 -18.19 -17.14
C GLN A 224 19.44 -17.13 -16.33
N ALA A 225 18.97 -16.07 -16.99
CA ALA A 225 18.13 -15.05 -16.37
C ALA A 225 16.82 -15.65 -15.83
N ASP A 226 16.24 -16.65 -16.51
CA ASP A 226 15.06 -17.36 -16.03
C ASP A 226 15.35 -18.18 -14.76
N LYS A 227 16.47 -18.90 -14.73
CA LYS A 227 16.88 -19.67 -13.54
C LYS A 227 17.16 -18.79 -12.32
N GLN A 228 17.69 -17.58 -12.51
CA GLN A 228 18.11 -16.70 -11.41
C GLN A 228 17.03 -15.72 -10.96
N MET A 229 16.26 -15.18 -11.91
CA MET A 229 15.32 -14.06 -11.66
C MET A 229 13.89 -14.36 -12.12
N GLY A 230 13.63 -15.50 -12.77
CA GLY A 230 12.31 -15.83 -13.28
C GLY A 230 11.88 -14.92 -14.45
N TRP A 231 12.68 -14.83 -15.49
CA TRP A 231 12.41 -14.09 -16.73
C TRP A 231 10.97 -14.26 -17.25
N TRP A 232 10.45 -15.50 -17.30
CA TRP A 232 9.08 -15.71 -17.77
C TRP A 232 8.03 -15.28 -16.74
N LEU A 233 8.36 -15.35 -15.45
CA LEU A 233 7.49 -14.85 -14.38
C LEU A 233 7.37 -13.32 -14.42
N MET A 234 8.40 -12.59 -14.85
CA MET A 234 8.32 -11.14 -15.04
C MET A 234 7.26 -10.74 -16.07
N ILE A 235 7.09 -11.52 -17.14
CA ILE A 235 6.06 -11.21 -18.14
C ILE A 235 4.68 -11.35 -17.50
N CYS A 236 4.46 -12.42 -16.74
CA CYS A 236 3.23 -12.62 -15.98
C CYS A 236 3.00 -11.52 -14.95
N GLU A 237 4.04 -11.13 -14.20
CA GLU A 237 4.01 -10.03 -13.25
C GLU A 237 3.64 -8.70 -13.93
N GLY A 238 4.28 -8.39 -15.06
CA GLY A 238 4.00 -7.18 -15.83
C GLY A 238 2.54 -7.10 -16.29
N LEU A 239 1.96 -8.22 -16.75
CA LEU A 239 0.54 -8.30 -17.07
C LEU A 239 -0.33 -8.05 -15.85
N CYS A 240 -0.04 -8.70 -14.71
CA CYS A 240 -0.75 -8.49 -13.46
C CYS A 240 -0.69 -7.02 -13.00
N TYR A 241 0.47 -6.36 -13.10
CA TYR A 241 0.66 -4.95 -12.76
C TYR A 241 -0.19 -4.03 -13.64
N ILE A 242 -0.15 -4.21 -14.97
CA ILE A 242 -0.92 -3.39 -15.91
C ILE A 242 -2.42 -3.60 -15.68
N THR A 243 -2.87 -4.84 -15.57
CA THR A 243 -4.28 -5.16 -15.33
C THR A 243 -4.76 -4.59 -14.00
N GLY A 244 -3.99 -4.76 -12.92
CA GLY A 244 -4.32 -4.22 -11.60
C GLY A 244 -4.40 -2.69 -11.60
N ALA A 245 -3.41 -2.01 -12.21
CA ALA A 245 -3.39 -0.56 -12.32
C ALA A 245 -4.57 -0.03 -13.15
N PHE A 246 -4.91 -0.71 -14.24
CA PHE A 246 -6.06 -0.35 -15.07
C PHE A 246 -7.36 -0.47 -14.29
N ILE A 247 -7.61 -1.62 -13.62
CA ILE A 247 -8.81 -1.83 -12.80
C ILE A 247 -8.91 -0.74 -11.72
N TYR A 248 -7.82 -0.44 -11.02
CA TYR A 248 -7.78 0.61 -10.00
C TYR A 248 -8.17 1.98 -10.59
N ALA A 249 -7.58 2.36 -11.74
CA ALA A 249 -7.80 3.66 -12.34
C ALA A 249 -9.23 3.87 -12.86
N VAL A 250 -9.89 2.82 -13.36
CA VAL A 250 -11.25 2.92 -13.92
C VAL A 250 -12.36 2.68 -12.89
N SER A 251 -12.04 2.11 -11.73
CA SER A 251 -13.03 1.73 -10.70
C SER A 251 -13.18 2.77 -9.58
N THR A 252 -12.52 3.93 -9.68
CA THR A 252 -12.55 5.04 -8.71
C THR A 252 -12.64 6.37 -9.42
#